data_AF-A0A4Y8I8G7-F1
#
_entry.id   AF-A0A4Y8I8G7-F1
#
_cell.length_a   1.000
_cell.length_b   1.000
_cell.length_c   1.000
_cell.angle_alpha   90.00
_cell.angle_beta   90.00
_cell.angle_gamma   90.00
#
_symmetry.space_group_name_H-M   'P 1'
#
loop_
_entity.id
_entity.type
_entity.pdbx_description
1 polymer ?
#
loop_
_entity_poly.entity_id
_entity_poly.type
_entity_poly.pdbx_seq_one_letter_code
_entity_poly.pdbx_strand_id
1 'polypeptide(L)'
;MTNHSLYKTKLDDFVMGELSKIEQEEIKAHLNECSECSESINLLKETLKIFSAPNFDMPQKSYFASLAPRVRERAEQKEKKVSLSFLFDNRWVGAFASLLLIVSSAFLLYNLNSEEGEMIVQDAPDYYYSSIQSENYSISGLSATISGDDWELLSAVIDEEIGEYLDIYQYDSDDDQIENLSENEWHEFYENFSKENIL
;
A
#
# COMPACT_ATOMS: atom_id res chain seq x y z
N MET A 1 6.82 32.85 12.61
CA MET A 1 6.04 31.70 12.15
C MET A 1 6.90 30.48 12.35
N THR A 2 6.66 29.75 13.44
CA THR A 2 7.34 28.49 13.75
C THR A 2 6.94 27.44 12.71
N ASN A 3 7.92 26.76 12.14
CA ASN A 3 7.72 25.81 11.04
C ASN A 3 7.17 24.49 11.63
N HIS A 4 5.86 24.45 11.86
CA HIS A 4 5.18 23.37 12.56
C HIS A 4 5.39 22.00 11.91
N SER A 5 5.48 21.95 10.58
CA SER A 5 5.77 20.73 9.82
C SER A 5 7.13 20.11 10.17
N LEU A 6 8.17 20.93 10.35
CA LEU A 6 9.52 20.47 10.70
C LEU A 6 9.56 19.80 12.07
N TYR A 7 8.80 20.33 13.04
CA TYR A 7 8.76 19.75 14.38
C TYR A 7 7.98 18.45 14.38
N LYS A 8 6.90 18.34 13.59
CA LYS A 8 6.09 17.13 13.47
C LYS A 8 6.88 15.93 12.97
N THR A 9 7.76 16.11 11.98
CA THR A 9 8.61 15.03 11.44
C THR A 9 9.68 14.55 12.42
N LYS A 10 10.00 15.33 13.47
CA LYS A 10 11.01 14.98 14.47
C LYS A 10 10.43 14.44 15.79
N LEU A 11 9.10 14.33 15.90
CA LEU A 11 8.46 13.87 17.15
C LEU A 11 8.80 12.41 17.45
N ASP A 12 8.89 11.56 16.43
CA ASP A 12 9.20 10.13 16.59
C ASP A 12 10.60 9.94 17.17
N ASP A 13 11.61 10.53 16.53
CA ASP A 13 13.01 10.54 16.99
C ASP A 13 13.14 11.13 18.40
N PHE A 14 12.33 12.14 18.73
CA PHE A 14 12.30 12.73 20.07
C PHE A 14 11.78 11.75 21.12
N VAL A 15 10.74 10.96 20.81
CA VAL A 15 10.23 9.94 21.75
C VAL A 15 11.18 8.76 21.87
N MET A 16 11.83 8.36 20.78
CA MET A 16 12.84 7.30 20.78
C MET A 16 14.16 7.75 21.44
N GLY A 17 14.36 9.06 21.63
CA GLY A 17 15.54 9.63 22.26
C GLY A 17 16.77 9.69 21.34
N GLU A 18 16.55 9.65 20.01
CA GLU A 18 17.60 9.59 18.98
C GLU A 18 18.13 10.99 18.61
N LEU A 19 17.41 12.05 18.98
CA LEU A 19 17.81 13.42 18.70
C LEU A 19 18.99 13.90 19.56
N SER A 20 19.78 14.82 18.99
CA SER A 20 20.84 15.50 19.73
C SER A 20 20.30 16.36 20.88
N LYS A 21 21.14 16.65 21.88
CA LYS A 21 20.71 17.45 23.06
C LYS A 21 20.13 18.82 22.68
N ILE A 22 20.72 19.47 21.67
CA ILE A 22 20.28 20.79 21.20
C ILE A 22 18.89 20.68 20.60
N GLU A 23 18.66 19.71 19.71
CA GLU A 23 17.35 19.48 19.08
C GLU A 23 16.29 19.09 20.10
N GLN A 24 16.64 18.30 21.12
CA GLN A 24 15.72 17.97 22.21
C GLN A 24 15.30 19.21 23.01
N GLU A 25 16.21 20.16 23.25
CA GLU A 25 15.87 21.42 23.93
C GLU A 25 14.97 22.30 23.07
N GLU A 26 15.25 22.40 21.77
CA GLU A 26 14.42 23.16 20.82
C GLU A 26 13.01 22.58 20.71
N ILE A 27 12.88 21.25 20.59
CA ILE A 27 11.57 20.59 20.54
C ILE A 27 10.83 20.77 21.86
N LYS A 28 11.50 20.66 23.02
CA LYS A 28 10.87 20.92 24.32
C LYS A 28 10.35 22.36 24.42
N ALA A 29 11.10 23.33 23.93
CA ALA A 29 10.63 24.72 23.87
C ALA A 29 9.37 24.83 22.99
N HIS A 30 9.38 24.22 21.80
CA HIS A 30 8.21 24.20 20.91
C HIS A 30 6.99 23.52 21.54
N LEU A 31 7.17 22.37 22.20
CA LEU A 31 6.09 21.62 22.86
C LEU A 31 5.43 22.39 24.02
N ASN A 32 6.15 23.35 24.64
CA ASN A 32 5.58 24.23 25.65
C ASN A 32 4.71 25.35 25.06
N GLU A 33 4.93 25.72 23.79
CA GLU A 33 4.23 26.80 23.11
C GLU A 33 3.12 26.31 22.17
N CYS A 34 3.23 25.08 21.66
CA CYS A 34 2.31 24.51 20.68
C CYS A 34 1.50 23.35 21.28
N SER A 35 0.21 23.61 21.53
CA SER A 35 -0.70 22.60 22.08
C SER A 35 -0.91 21.39 21.15
N GLU A 36 -0.94 21.60 19.84
CA GLU A 36 -1.15 20.53 18.85
C GLU A 36 0.03 19.53 18.82
N CYS A 37 1.27 20.01 18.80
CA CYS A 37 2.43 19.13 18.92
C CYS A 37 2.49 18.43 20.28
N SER A 38 2.08 19.12 21.35
CA SER A 38 2.02 18.56 22.71
C SER A 38 0.98 17.43 22.82
N GLU A 39 -0.18 17.59 22.18
CA GLU A 39 -1.19 16.53 22.11
C GLU A 39 -0.69 15.34 21.28
N SER A 40 -0.07 15.61 20.12
CA SER A 40 0.49 14.57 19.24
C SER A 40 1.55 13.72 19.94
N ILE A 41 2.48 14.34 20.67
CA ILE A 41 3.52 13.60 21.41
C ILE A 41 2.94 12.80 22.57
N ASN A 42 1.86 13.27 23.21
CA ASN A 42 1.20 12.53 24.28
C ASN A 42 0.51 11.28 23.73
N LEU A 43 -0.18 11.39 22.59
CA LEU A 43 -0.81 10.25 21.91
C LEU A 43 0.23 9.21 21.48
N LEU A 44 1.38 9.67 20.95
CA LEU A 44 2.49 8.79 20.59
C LEU A 44 3.05 8.05 21.80
N LYS A 45 3.27 8.74 22.93
CA LYS A 45 3.73 8.13 24.19
C LYS A 45 2.73 7.14 24.77
N GLU A 46 1.44 7.43 24.70
CA GLU A 46 0.38 6.52 25.14
C GLU A 46 0.36 5.25 24.29
N THR A 47 0.47 5.41 22.97
CA THR A 47 0.57 4.29 22.03
C THR A 47 1.78 3.42 22.35
N LEU A 48 2.96 4.01 22.52
CA LEU A 48 4.17 3.27 22.88
C LEU A 48 4.08 2.59 24.25
N LYS A 49 3.31 3.13 25.19
CA LYS A 49 3.07 2.50 26.49
C LYS A 49 2.27 1.19 26.36
N ILE A 50 1.38 1.10 25.36
CA ILE A 50 0.65 -0.14 25.05
C ILE A 50 1.63 -1.21 24.57
N PHE A 51 2.57 -0.84 23.68
CA PHE A 51 3.59 -1.77 23.17
C PHE A 51 4.69 -2.09 24.18
N SER A 52 5.03 -1.14 25.05
CA SER A 52 6.02 -1.30 26.13
C SER A 52 5.46 -2.04 27.34
N ALA A 53 4.19 -2.48 27.29
CA ALA A 53 3.59 -3.25 28.37
C ALA A 53 4.41 -4.54 28.56
N PRO A 54 4.93 -4.81 29.78
CA PRO A 54 5.89 -5.88 30.05
C PRO A 54 5.33 -7.31 29.90
N ASN A 55 4.10 -7.45 29.41
CA ASN A 55 3.37 -8.70 29.35
C ASN A 55 3.19 -9.23 27.92
N PHE A 56 3.97 -8.75 26.95
CA PHE A 56 4.17 -9.50 25.70
C PHE A 56 5.07 -10.70 25.98
N ASP A 57 4.53 -11.68 26.71
CA ASP A 57 5.14 -13.00 26.78
C ASP A 57 5.16 -13.53 25.35
N MET A 58 6.37 -13.72 24.82
CA MET A 58 6.54 -14.27 23.50
C MET A 58 5.77 -15.60 23.44
N PRO A 59 4.81 -15.76 22.51
CA PRO A 59 3.98 -16.94 22.49
C PRO A 59 4.85 -18.19 22.40
N GLN A 60 4.50 -19.23 23.16
CA GLN A 60 5.26 -20.47 23.17
C GLN A 60 5.40 -21.03 21.75
N LYS A 61 6.50 -21.73 21.45
CA LYS A 61 6.75 -22.33 20.12
C LYS A 61 5.58 -23.21 19.61
N SER A 62 4.81 -23.80 20.53
CA SER A 62 3.58 -24.56 20.23
C SER A 62 2.47 -23.73 19.60
N TYR A 63 2.38 -22.43 19.91
CA TYR A 63 1.43 -21.50 19.29
C TYR A 63 1.66 -21.42 17.78
N PHE A 64 2.91 -21.17 17.37
CA PHE A 64 3.28 -21.07 15.95
C PHE A 64 3.10 -22.40 15.20
N ALA A 65 3.40 -23.53 15.85
CA ALA A 65 3.15 -24.85 15.27
C ALA A 65 1.65 -25.10 14.98
N SER A 66 0.75 -24.46 15.73
CA SER A 66 -0.70 -24.54 15.52
C SER A 66 -1.25 -23.47 14.57
N LEU A 67 -0.47 -22.43 14.25
CA LEU A 67 -0.93 -21.31 13.43
C LEU A 67 -1.06 -21.72 11.97
N ALA A 68 -0.01 -22.34 11.40
CA ALA A 68 -0.01 -22.81 10.00
C ALA A 68 -1.21 -23.71 9.65
N PRO A 69 -1.54 -24.77 10.43
CA PRO A 69 -2.72 -25.59 10.12
C PRO A 69 -4.05 -24.83 10.26
N ARG A 70 -4.16 -23.87 11.18
CA ARG A 70 -5.37 -23.04 11.34
C ARG A 70 -5.57 -22.06 10.20
N VAL A 71 -4.48 -21.46 9.70
CA VAL A 71 -4.51 -20.58 8.53
C VAL A 71 -4.91 -21.40 7.31
N ARG A 72 -4.29 -22.57 7.11
CA ARG A 72 -4.65 -23.49 6.02
C ARG A 72 -6.11 -23.96 6.08
N GLU A 73 -6.59 -24.37 7.26
CA GLU A 73 -7.99 -24.77 7.42
C GLU A 73 -8.95 -23.64 7.08
N ARG A 74 -8.64 -22.39 7.45
CA ARG A 74 -9.45 -21.23 7.10
C ARG A 74 -9.40 -20.91 5.61
N ALA A 75 -8.25 -21.04 4.96
CA ALA A 75 -8.10 -20.88 3.52
C ALA A 75 -8.96 -21.92 2.77
N GLU A 76 -8.85 -23.20 3.13
CA GLU A 76 -9.64 -24.29 2.52
C GLU A 76 -11.15 -24.16 2.81
N GLN A 77 -11.55 -23.58 3.95
CA GLN A 77 -12.95 -23.29 4.26
C GLN A 77 -13.51 -22.11 3.46
N LYS A 78 -12.69 -21.09 3.16
CA LYS A 78 -13.08 -19.95 2.32
C LYS A 78 -13.30 -20.39 0.87
N GLU A 79 -12.40 -21.20 0.32
CA GLU A 79 -12.54 -21.75 -1.05
C GLU A 79 -13.85 -22.55 -1.23
N LYS A 80 -14.29 -23.26 -0.19
CA LYS A 80 -15.53 -24.04 -0.24
C LYS A 80 -16.81 -23.22 -0.08
N LYS A 81 -16.74 -21.95 0.36
CA LYS A 81 -17.93 -21.14 0.68
C LYS A 81 -18.30 -20.07 -0.34
N VAL A 82 -17.39 -19.67 -1.22
CA VAL A 82 -17.75 -18.88 -2.41
C VAL A 82 -18.07 -19.82 -3.56
N SER A 83 -19.17 -20.57 -3.44
CA SER A 83 -19.75 -21.20 -4.62
C SER A 83 -20.31 -20.07 -5.50
N LEU A 84 -19.52 -19.67 -6.50
CA LEU A 84 -19.92 -18.78 -7.59
C LEU A 84 -21.21 -19.22 -8.32
N SER A 85 -21.77 -20.39 -7.97
CA SER A 85 -23.10 -20.83 -8.39
C SER A 85 -24.22 -19.82 -8.10
N PHE A 86 -24.06 -18.92 -7.11
CA PHE A 86 -25.03 -17.85 -6.90
C PHE A 86 -24.99 -16.78 -8.01
N LEU A 87 -23.81 -16.48 -8.58
CA LEU A 87 -23.69 -15.53 -9.68
C LEU A 87 -24.14 -16.11 -11.04
N PHE A 88 -24.21 -17.43 -11.17
CA PHE A 88 -24.68 -18.13 -12.38
C PHE A 88 -26.13 -18.61 -12.29
N ASP A 89 -26.93 -18.09 -11.36
CA ASP A 89 -28.35 -18.38 -11.35
C ASP A 89 -29.00 -17.70 -12.57
N ASN A 90 -29.64 -18.48 -13.46
CA ASN A 90 -30.11 -18.08 -14.80
C ASN A 90 -31.00 -16.81 -14.84
N ARG A 91 -31.47 -16.35 -13.68
CA ARG A 91 -32.28 -15.15 -13.50
C ARG A 91 -31.48 -13.85 -13.76
N TRP A 92 -30.18 -13.84 -13.52
CA TRP A 92 -29.34 -12.64 -13.67
C TRP A 92 -28.73 -12.49 -15.07
N VAL A 93 -28.57 -13.59 -15.80
CA VAL A 93 -27.99 -13.60 -17.16
C VAL A 93 -28.75 -12.65 -18.10
N GLY A 94 -30.08 -12.60 -17.99
CA GLY A 94 -30.90 -11.68 -18.79
C GLY A 94 -30.69 -10.20 -18.43
N ALA A 95 -30.53 -9.89 -17.15
CA ALA A 95 -30.30 -8.51 -16.69
C ALA A 95 -28.94 -7.99 -17.17
N PHE A 96 -27.87 -8.78 -17.01
CA PHE A 96 -26.53 -8.41 -17.47
C PHE A 96 -26.43 -8.29 -19.00
N ALA A 97 -27.08 -9.19 -19.75
CA ALA A 97 -27.12 -9.08 -21.20
C ALA A 97 -27.81 -7.78 -21.67
N SER A 98 -28.90 -7.39 -21.01
CA SER A 98 -29.59 -6.13 -21.33
C SER A 98 -28.76 -4.89 -20.98
N LEU A 99 -28.03 -4.93 -19.86
CA LEU A 99 -27.18 -3.82 -19.43
C LEU A 99 -25.97 -3.67 -20.35
N LEU A 100 -25.32 -4.78 -20.75
CA LEU A 100 -24.25 -4.77 -21.74
C LEU A 100 -24.69 -4.21 -23.09
N LEU A 101 -25.92 -4.52 -23.54
CA LEU A 101 -26.46 -3.94 -24.77
C LEU A 101 -26.67 -2.43 -24.64
N ILE A 102 -27.15 -1.94 -23.50
CA ILE A 102 -27.34 -0.50 -23.25
C ILE A 102 -25.98 0.22 -23.24
N VAL A 103 -24.99 -0.32 -22.51
CA VAL A 103 -23.65 0.27 -22.41
C VAL A 103 -22.95 0.26 -23.78
N SER A 104 -23.01 -0.86 -24.51
CA SER A 104 -22.43 -0.97 -25.85
C SER A 104 -23.11 0.00 -26.83
N SER A 105 -24.44 0.11 -26.78
CA SER A 105 -25.17 1.08 -27.61
C SER A 105 -24.79 2.52 -27.28
N ALA A 106 -24.66 2.87 -25.99
CA ALA A 106 -24.27 4.21 -25.57
C ALA A 106 -22.83 4.54 -26.00
N PHE A 107 -21.91 3.58 -25.90
CA PHE A 107 -20.53 3.73 -26.35
C PHE A 107 -20.43 3.95 -27.86
N LEU A 108 -21.19 3.19 -28.66
CA LEU A 108 -21.25 3.40 -30.11
C LEU A 108 -21.81 4.77 -30.48
N LEU A 109 -22.87 5.21 -29.78
CA LEU A 109 -23.43 6.55 -29.98
C LEU A 109 -22.44 7.65 -29.58
N TYR A 110 -21.68 7.45 -28.50
CA TYR A 110 -20.64 8.39 -28.09
C TYR A 110 -19.53 8.50 -29.13
N ASN A 111 -18.99 7.38 -29.61
CA ASN A 111 -17.92 7.38 -30.62
C ASN A 111 -18.36 7.94 -31.96
N LEU A 112 -19.59 7.65 -32.41
CA LEU A 112 -20.13 8.23 -33.65
C LEU A 112 -20.34 9.74 -33.55
N ASN A 113 -20.58 10.26 -32.34
CA ASN A 113 -20.80 11.68 -32.12
C ASN A 113 -19.51 12.43 -31.72
N SER A 114 -18.38 11.71 -31.57
CA SER A 114 -17.09 12.26 -31.14
C SER A 114 -16.22 12.78 -32.30
N GLU A 115 -16.72 12.82 -33.53
CA GLU A 115 -15.94 13.32 -34.68
C GLU A 115 -15.78 14.86 -34.73
N GLU A 116 -16.40 15.63 -33.82
CA GLU A 116 -16.29 17.09 -33.81
C GLU A 116 -15.76 17.61 -32.47
N GLY A 117 -14.46 17.43 -32.24
CA GLY A 117 -13.80 17.99 -31.07
C GLY A 117 -12.31 17.76 -31.03
N GLU A 118 -11.54 18.42 -31.91
CA GLU A 118 -10.13 18.69 -31.61
C GLU A 118 -10.09 19.54 -30.33
N MET A 119 -9.92 18.87 -29.18
CA MET A 119 -9.45 19.56 -27.99
C MET A 119 -8.01 19.99 -28.27
N ILE A 120 -7.82 21.29 -28.42
CA ILE A 120 -6.51 21.92 -28.33
C ILE A 120 -5.99 21.58 -26.93
N VAL A 121 -5.09 20.61 -26.85
CA VAL A 121 -4.32 20.28 -25.65
C VAL A 121 -3.50 21.53 -25.33
N GLN A 122 -3.99 22.29 -24.35
CA GLN A 122 -3.25 23.42 -23.83
C GLN A 122 -2.26 22.83 -22.83
N ASP A 123 -0.98 22.80 -23.22
CA ASP A 123 0.15 22.24 -22.48
C ASP A 123 0.00 22.45 -20.97
N ALA A 124 -0.19 21.34 -20.25
CA ALA A 124 -0.20 21.35 -18.80
C ALA A 124 1.20 21.74 -18.30
N PRO A 125 1.32 22.70 -17.36
CA PRO A 125 2.62 23.08 -16.83
C PRO A 125 3.25 21.92 -16.04
N ASP A 126 4.47 21.52 -16.44
CA ASP A 126 5.33 20.44 -15.94
C ASP A 126 5.70 20.46 -14.42
N TYR A 127 4.94 21.14 -13.57
CA TYR A 127 5.37 21.45 -12.21
C TYR A 127 5.12 20.37 -11.15
N TYR A 128 4.49 19.24 -11.47
CA TYR A 128 3.99 18.32 -10.44
C TYR A 128 4.80 17.03 -10.19
N TYR A 129 5.71 16.62 -11.09
CA TYR A 129 6.36 15.31 -10.98
C TYR A 129 7.73 15.25 -10.28
N SER A 130 8.24 16.35 -9.71
CA SER A 130 9.59 16.34 -9.13
C SER A 130 9.68 15.93 -7.64
N SER A 131 8.58 15.55 -6.99
CA SER A 131 8.58 15.22 -5.55
C SER A 131 8.39 13.75 -5.19
N ILE A 132 8.19 12.85 -6.17
CA ILE A 132 8.23 11.40 -5.95
C ILE A 132 9.62 10.89 -6.32
N GLN A 133 10.65 11.39 -5.62
CA GLN A 133 11.90 10.65 -5.54
C GLN A 133 11.68 9.54 -4.52
N SER A 134 11.69 8.32 -5.05
CA SER A 134 11.70 7.06 -4.34
C SER A 134 12.60 7.08 -3.10
N GLU A 135 11.99 7.15 -1.92
CA GLU A 135 12.63 6.57 -0.73
C GLU A 135 12.73 5.06 -0.99
N ASN A 136 13.95 4.60 -1.26
CA ASN A 136 14.29 3.19 -1.30
C ASN A 136 14.11 2.60 0.11
N TYR A 137 12.89 2.20 0.46
CA TYR A 137 12.66 1.30 1.57
C TYR A 137 13.26 -0.05 1.20
N SER A 138 14.46 -0.35 1.72
CA SER A 138 15.05 -1.66 1.57
C SER A 138 14.22 -2.68 2.37
N ILE A 139 13.41 -3.47 1.66
CA ILE A 139 12.70 -4.63 2.22
C ILE A 139 13.72 -5.79 2.39
N SER A 140 14.85 -5.50 3.03
CA SER A 140 15.91 -6.49 3.28
C SER A 140 15.58 -7.39 4.49
N GLY A 141 14.46 -7.13 5.18
CA GLY A 141 14.08 -7.84 6.41
C GLY A 141 13.13 -9.03 6.23
N LEU A 142 12.44 -9.16 5.09
CA LEU A 142 11.44 -10.24 4.90
C LEU A 142 11.94 -11.44 4.09
N SER A 143 13.09 -11.34 3.42
CA SER A 143 13.60 -12.40 2.53
C SER A 143 14.24 -13.59 3.24
N ALA A 144 14.42 -13.53 4.57
CA ALA A 144 15.25 -14.49 5.30
C ALA A 144 14.53 -15.77 5.77
N THR A 145 13.27 -16.03 5.42
CA THR A 145 12.58 -17.24 5.94
C THR A 145 11.64 -17.97 4.98
N ILE A 146 11.61 -17.61 3.70
CA ILE A 146 10.73 -18.26 2.72
C ILE A 146 11.61 -19.11 1.80
N SER A 147 11.66 -20.42 2.04
CA SER A 147 12.24 -21.37 1.10
C SER A 147 11.39 -21.40 -0.17
N GLY A 148 12.06 -21.47 -1.33
CA GLY A 148 11.57 -21.13 -2.67
C GLY A 148 10.34 -21.86 -3.23
N ASP A 149 9.64 -22.67 -2.44
CA ASP A 149 8.43 -23.40 -2.87
C ASP A 149 7.12 -22.79 -2.31
N ASP A 150 7.20 -21.79 -1.40
CA ASP A 150 6.03 -21.18 -0.73
C ASP A 150 5.64 -19.78 -1.27
N TRP A 151 6.22 -19.34 -2.39
CA TRP A 151 5.95 -18.00 -2.96
C TRP A 151 4.50 -17.80 -3.42
N GLU A 152 3.86 -18.82 -4.01
CA GLU A 152 2.45 -18.77 -4.40
C GLU A 152 1.49 -18.57 -3.21
N LEU A 153 1.89 -19.06 -2.03
CA LEU A 153 1.11 -18.95 -0.80
C LEU A 153 1.26 -17.57 -0.16
N LEU A 154 2.45 -16.96 -0.29
CA LEU A 154 2.69 -15.60 0.17
C LEU A 154 1.99 -14.57 -0.72
N SER A 155 2.04 -14.73 -2.05
CA SER A 155 1.33 -13.82 -2.97
C SER A 155 -0.19 -13.86 -2.75
N ALA A 156 -0.76 -15.04 -2.49
CA ALA A 156 -2.19 -15.18 -2.21
C ALA A 156 -2.61 -14.50 -0.88
N VAL A 157 -1.73 -14.46 0.12
CA VAL A 157 -2.01 -13.78 1.41
C VAL A 157 -1.80 -12.27 1.28
N ILE A 158 -0.78 -11.83 0.54
CA ILE A 158 -0.49 -10.42 0.31
C ILE A 158 -1.59 -9.76 -0.54
N ASP A 159 -2.09 -10.43 -1.58
CA ASP A 159 -3.20 -9.89 -2.40
C ASP A 159 -4.51 -9.78 -1.61
N GLU A 160 -4.77 -10.68 -0.65
CA GLU A 160 -6.01 -10.66 0.15
C GLU A 160 -5.97 -9.61 1.28
N GLU A 161 -4.84 -9.41 1.95
CA GLU A 161 -4.75 -8.49 3.11
C GLU A 161 -4.41 -7.05 2.70
N ILE A 162 -3.66 -6.85 1.61
CA ILE A 162 -3.35 -5.51 1.10
C ILE A 162 -4.47 -4.98 0.19
N GLY A 163 -5.20 -5.85 -0.53
CA GLY A 163 -6.33 -5.44 -1.37
C GLY A 163 -7.45 -4.71 -0.60
N GLU A 164 -7.75 -5.13 0.62
CA GLU A 164 -8.77 -4.48 1.47
C GLU A 164 -8.26 -3.17 2.10
N TYR A 165 -6.94 -3.03 2.27
CA TYR A 165 -6.32 -1.78 2.77
C TYR A 165 -6.04 -0.75 1.67
N LEU A 166 -5.82 -1.20 0.43
CA LEU A 166 -5.58 -0.32 -0.73
C LEU A 166 -6.88 0.29 -1.26
N ASP A 167 -8.04 -0.31 -1.05
CA ASP A 167 -9.33 0.30 -1.44
C ASP A 167 -9.67 1.55 -0.61
N ILE A 168 -9.01 1.74 0.54
CA ILE A 168 -9.12 2.95 1.38
C ILE A 168 -8.22 4.08 0.85
N TYR A 169 -7.21 3.76 0.05
CA TYR A 169 -6.36 4.70 -0.66
C TYR A 169 -6.55 4.51 -2.17
N GLN A 170 -7.74 4.84 -2.68
CA GLN A 170 -7.90 5.18 -4.10
C GLN A 170 -7.04 6.41 -4.39
N TYR A 171 -5.76 6.15 -4.64
CA TYR A 171 -4.87 7.05 -5.32
C TYR A 171 -5.17 6.85 -6.81
N ASP A 172 -5.73 7.88 -7.45
CA ASP A 172 -5.76 8.01 -8.91
C ASP A 172 -4.31 8.02 -9.40
N SER A 173 -3.68 6.85 -9.53
CA SER A 173 -2.47 6.72 -10.36
C SER A 173 -2.94 6.48 -11.77
N ASP A 174 -2.68 7.45 -12.65
CA ASP A 174 -2.77 7.30 -14.10
C ASP A 174 -1.89 6.10 -14.53
N ASP A 175 -2.53 4.94 -14.63
CA ASP A 175 -1.94 3.62 -14.83
C ASP A 175 -1.66 3.35 -16.33
N ASP A 176 -1.34 4.40 -17.09
CA ASP A 176 -1.09 4.34 -18.54
C ASP A 176 0.41 4.31 -18.89
N GLN A 177 1.32 4.37 -17.91
CA GLN A 177 2.76 4.48 -18.17
C GLN A 177 3.59 3.20 -17.90
N ILE A 178 3.00 2.13 -17.36
CA ILE A 178 3.75 0.89 -17.07
C ILE A 178 3.71 -0.11 -18.24
N GLU A 179 2.74 0.00 -19.16
CA GLU A 179 2.59 -0.99 -20.27
C GLU A 179 3.56 -0.84 -21.45
N ASN A 180 4.49 0.11 -21.45
CA ASN A 180 5.37 0.36 -22.62
C ASN A 180 6.87 0.09 -22.40
N LEU A 181 7.28 -0.54 -21.30
CA LEU A 181 8.65 -1.05 -21.21
C LEU A 181 8.77 -2.32 -22.04
N SER A 182 9.53 -2.23 -23.12
CA SER A 182 9.76 -3.35 -24.03
C SER A 182 10.41 -4.52 -23.27
N GLU A 183 10.11 -5.75 -23.68
CA GLU A 183 10.59 -6.99 -23.04
C GLU A 183 12.13 -7.01 -22.86
N ASN A 184 12.85 -6.23 -23.67
CA ASN A 184 14.30 -6.07 -23.60
C ASN A 184 14.76 -5.15 -22.45
N GLU A 185 14.00 -4.14 -22.09
CA GLU A 185 14.32 -3.19 -21.01
C GLU A 185 14.13 -3.85 -19.64
N TRP A 186 13.14 -4.75 -19.53
CA TRP A 186 12.98 -5.61 -18.36
C TRP A 186 14.20 -6.52 -18.16
N HIS A 187 14.72 -7.10 -19.24
CA HIS A 187 15.88 -7.98 -19.15
C HIS A 187 17.15 -7.25 -18.70
N GLU A 188 17.36 -6.02 -19.17
CA GLU A 188 18.51 -5.19 -18.79
C GLU A 188 18.41 -4.68 -17.34
N PHE A 189 17.19 -4.33 -16.90
CA PHE A 189 16.92 -3.99 -15.50
C PHE A 189 17.26 -5.16 -14.55
N TYR A 190 16.81 -6.37 -14.87
CA TYR A 190 17.09 -7.56 -14.06
C TYR A 190 18.58 -7.96 -14.06
N GLU A 191 19.29 -7.83 -15.18
CA GLU A 191 20.72 -8.10 -15.23
C GLU A 191 21.53 -7.12 -14.36
N ASN A 192 21.16 -5.84 -14.34
CA ASN A 192 21.83 -4.84 -13.51
C ASN A 192 21.51 -5.03 -12.02
N PHE A 193 20.26 -5.34 -11.69
CA PHE A 193 19.85 -5.61 -10.30
C PHE A 193 20.54 -6.85 -9.71
N SER A 194 20.75 -7.89 -10.53
CA SER A 194 21.49 -9.10 -10.16
C SER A 194 22.97 -8.82 -9.89
N LYS A 195 23.61 -7.96 -10.69
CA LYS A 195 25.04 -7.62 -10.54
C LYS A 195 25.34 -6.77 -9.31
N GLU A 196 24.40 -5.92 -8.88
CA GLU A 196 24.62 -5.02 -7.73
C GLU A 196 24.35 -5.68 -6.37
N ASN A 197 23.62 -6.80 -6.32
CA ASN A 197 23.23 -7.45 -5.05
C ASN A 197 23.98 -8.76 -4.73
N ILE A 198 25.03 -9.10 -5.49
CA ILE A 198 25.95 -10.19 -5.16
C ILE A 198 27.27 -9.56 -4.66
N LEU A 199 27.25 -8.98 -3.46
CA LEU A 199 28.43 -8.66 -2.63
C LEU A 199 28.08 -8.69 -1.15
#